data_AF-A0A381T791-F1
#
_entry.id   AF-A0A381T791-F1
#
_cell.length_a   1.000
_cell.length_b   1.000
_cell.length_c   1.000
_cell.angle_alpha   90.00
_cell.angle_beta   90.00
_cell.angle_gamma   90.00
#
_symmetry.space_group_name_H-M   'P 1'
#
loop_
_entity.id
_entity.type
_entity.pdbx_description
1 polymer ?
#
loop_
_entity_poly.entity_id
_entity_poly.type
_entity_poly.pdbx_seq_one_letter_code
_entity_poly.pdbx_strand_id
1 'polypeptide(L)'
;MFDDLVARLATGQGWSVAAFELYPAREGLDVAERLAAASSLQDDRVLGDAVAAADLTGGDTVGVLGFCMGGMYVLKAVATGRFDSHCSFYGMIRVPEQWRGAGQAEPLDAMAAGDAPSVLAVIGTDDAWTPPEHVEELEATGATVLRYVGADHGFVHDASRPAHRADDAADAWRRVVDWLGA
;
A
#
# COMPACT_ATOMS: atom_id res chain seq x y z
N MET A 1 -1.94 -1.48 -15.69
CA MET A 1 -1.30 -0.29 -15.06
C MET A 1 -0.07 -0.68 -14.25
N PHE A 2 -0.08 -1.84 -13.58
CA PHE A 2 1.07 -2.30 -12.78
C PHE A 2 1.95 -3.35 -13.48
N ASP A 3 1.68 -3.67 -14.74
CA ASP A 3 2.35 -4.75 -15.49
C ASP A 3 3.88 -4.53 -15.56
N ASP A 4 4.31 -3.29 -15.84
CA ASP A 4 5.72 -2.92 -15.86
C ASP A 4 6.38 -3.03 -14.47
N LEU A 5 5.66 -2.66 -13.41
CA LEU A 5 6.17 -2.77 -12.05
C LEU A 5 6.33 -4.24 -11.63
N VAL A 6 5.33 -5.08 -11.93
CA VAL A 6 5.37 -6.52 -11.69
C VAL A 6 6.56 -7.13 -12.42
N ALA A 7 6.73 -6.84 -13.71
CA ALA A 7 7.85 -7.34 -14.51
C ALA A 7 9.20 -6.88 -13.94
N ARG A 8 9.32 -5.61 -13.52
CA ARG A 8 10.56 -5.06 -12.93
C ARG A 8 10.92 -5.73 -11.60
N LEU A 9 9.95 -5.95 -10.73
CA LEU A 9 10.19 -6.63 -9.44
C LEU A 9 10.55 -8.10 -9.65
N ALA A 10 9.82 -8.80 -10.51
CA ALA A 10 10.09 -10.20 -10.81
C ALA A 10 11.48 -10.40 -11.43
N THR A 11 11.84 -9.59 -12.42
CA THR A 11 13.16 -9.70 -13.08
C THR A 11 14.31 -9.17 -12.22
N GLY A 12 14.10 -8.07 -11.50
CA GLY A 12 15.14 -7.42 -10.71
C GLY A 12 15.48 -8.16 -9.41
N GLN A 13 14.49 -8.81 -8.79
CA GLN A 13 14.66 -9.49 -7.50
C GLN A 13 14.59 -11.02 -7.60
N GLY A 14 14.15 -11.56 -8.74
CA GLY A 14 13.90 -13.00 -8.90
C GLY A 14 12.66 -13.49 -8.16
N TRP A 15 11.74 -12.60 -7.80
CA TRP A 15 10.52 -12.95 -7.06
C TRP A 15 9.39 -13.41 -7.98
N SER A 16 8.54 -14.29 -7.48
CA SER A 16 7.19 -14.50 -8.02
C SER A 16 6.31 -13.31 -7.60
N VAL A 17 5.83 -12.53 -8.56
CA VAL A 17 5.05 -11.31 -8.29
C VAL A 17 3.67 -11.42 -8.92
N ALA A 18 2.63 -11.16 -8.12
CA ALA A 18 1.24 -11.08 -8.57
C ALA A 18 0.67 -9.70 -8.26
N ALA A 19 -0.21 -9.20 -9.13
CA ALA A 19 -1.03 -8.02 -8.88
C ALA A 19 -2.50 -8.41 -9.07
N PHE A 20 -3.38 -7.83 -8.25
CA PHE A 20 -4.82 -8.07 -8.27
C PHE A 20 -5.58 -6.76 -8.48
N GLU A 21 -6.81 -6.86 -8.97
CA GLU A 21 -7.65 -5.70 -9.30
C GLU A 21 -8.58 -5.35 -8.13
N LEU A 22 -8.56 -4.09 -7.69
CA LEU A 22 -9.43 -3.59 -6.63
C LEU A 22 -10.89 -3.45 -7.10
N TYR A 23 -11.13 -3.27 -8.40
CA TYR A 23 -12.46 -3.05 -8.99
C TYR A 23 -12.75 -4.07 -10.09
N PRO A 24 -12.84 -5.38 -9.76
CA PRO A 24 -13.09 -6.41 -10.76
C PRO A 24 -14.41 -6.17 -11.49
N ALA A 25 -14.44 -6.47 -12.79
CA ALA A 25 -15.53 -6.18 -13.73
C ALA A 25 -15.84 -4.68 -13.93
N ARG A 26 -15.02 -3.79 -13.36
CA ARG A 26 -15.09 -2.33 -13.49
C ARG A 26 -13.74 -1.76 -13.92
N GLU A 27 -12.96 -2.53 -14.66
CA GLU A 27 -11.58 -2.19 -15.04
C GLU A 27 -11.52 -0.95 -15.93
N GLY A 28 -12.58 -0.73 -16.73
CA GLY A 28 -12.72 0.42 -17.62
C GLY A 28 -13.04 1.75 -16.94
N LEU A 29 -13.28 1.76 -15.61
CA LEU A 29 -13.45 3.00 -14.87
C LEU A 29 -12.15 3.80 -14.87
N ASP A 30 -12.27 5.11 -15.10
CA ASP A 30 -11.13 6.01 -14.95
C ASP A 30 -10.78 6.23 -13.47
N VAL A 31 -9.71 7.00 -13.22
CA VAL A 31 -9.24 7.27 -11.86
C VAL A 31 -10.30 7.99 -11.03
N ALA A 32 -10.99 8.99 -11.59
CA ALA A 32 -11.99 9.76 -10.85
C ALA A 32 -13.21 8.89 -10.50
N GLU A 33 -13.67 8.06 -11.43
CA GLU A 33 -14.76 7.11 -11.21
C GLU A 33 -14.41 6.05 -10.16
N ARG A 34 -13.18 5.53 -10.18
CA ARG A 34 -12.68 4.60 -9.16
C ARG A 34 -12.66 5.25 -7.78
N LEU A 35 -12.13 6.48 -7.68
CA LEU A 35 -12.11 7.23 -6.42
C LEU A 35 -13.52 7.52 -5.89
N ALA A 36 -14.47 7.83 -6.77
CA ALA A 36 -15.88 8.02 -6.40
C ALA A 36 -16.56 6.72 -5.95
N ALA A 37 -16.13 5.58 -6.48
CA ALA A 37 -16.65 4.26 -6.14
C ALA A 37 -15.96 3.62 -4.91
N ALA A 38 -14.95 4.27 -4.31
CA ALA A 38 -14.14 3.68 -3.24
C ALA A 38 -14.97 3.25 -2.01
N SER A 39 -16.01 4.00 -1.63
CA SER A 39 -16.90 3.67 -0.52
C SER A 39 -17.75 2.41 -0.74
N SER A 40 -17.84 1.93 -1.99
CA SER A 40 -18.52 0.67 -2.33
C SER A 40 -17.64 -0.57 -2.13
N LEU A 41 -16.32 -0.40 -1.96
CA LEU A 41 -15.40 -1.52 -1.75
C LEU A 41 -15.68 -2.22 -0.42
N GLN A 42 -15.54 -3.54 -0.42
CA GLN A 42 -15.69 -4.40 0.75
C GLN A 42 -14.31 -4.96 1.12
N ASP A 43 -13.87 -4.69 2.35
CA ASP A 43 -12.53 -5.06 2.82
C ASP A 43 -12.31 -6.57 2.80
N ASP A 44 -13.30 -7.38 3.20
CA ASP A 44 -13.24 -8.84 3.18
C ASP A 44 -12.92 -9.39 1.78
N ARG A 45 -13.55 -8.82 0.75
CA ARG A 45 -13.31 -9.20 -0.64
C ARG A 45 -11.93 -8.73 -1.09
N VAL A 46 -11.57 -7.46 -0.87
CA VAL A 46 -10.27 -6.93 -1.32
C VAL A 46 -9.10 -7.66 -0.65
N LEU A 47 -9.19 -7.90 0.66
CA LEU A 47 -8.17 -8.63 1.40
C LEU A 47 -8.16 -10.13 1.04
N GLY A 48 -9.33 -10.71 0.74
CA GLY A 48 -9.43 -12.06 0.19
C GLY A 48 -8.71 -12.19 -1.15
N ASP A 49 -8.88 -11.23 -2.06
CA ASP A 49 -8.16 -11.19 -3.34
C ASP A 49 -6.64 -11.06 -3.13
N ALA A 50 -6.21 -10.25 -2.15
CA ALA A 50 -4.80 -10.11 -1.80
C ALA A 50 -4.20 -11.44 -1.31
N VAL A 51 -4.90 -12.16 -0.42
CA VAL A 51 -4.49 -13.48 0.09
C VAL A 51 -4.47 -14.51 -1.04
N ALA A 52 -5.48 -14.55 -1.90
CA ALA A 52 -5.49 -15.45 -3.05
C ALA A 52 -4.32 -15.17 -4.02
N ALA A 53 -4.00 -13.89 -4.25
CA ALA A 53 -2.84 -13.51 -5.06
C ALA A 53 -1.52 -13.96 -4.41
N ALA A 54 -1.38 -13.82 -3.07
CA ALA A 54 -0.24 -14.32 -2.32
C ALA A 54 -0.04 -15.82 -2.52
N ASP A 55 -1.11 -16.61 -2.39
CA ASP A 55 -1.06 -18.07 -2.52
C ASP A 55 -0.71 -18.51 -3.95
N LEU A 56 -1.16 -17.78 -4.97
CA LEU A 56 -0.80 -18.04 -6.36
C LEU A 56 0.69 -17.84 -6.66
N THR A 57 1.42 -17.05 -5.88
CA THR A 57 2.87 -16.91 -6.05
C THR A 57 3.64 -18.19 -5.69
N GLY A 58 3.04 -19.06 -4.86
CA GLY A 58 3.65 -20.29 -4.36
C GLY A 58 4.85 -20.06 -3.42
N GLY A 59 5.05 -18.83 -2.94
CA GLY A 59 6.13 -18.49 -2.01
C GLY A 59 5.77 -18.85 -0.57
N ASP A 60 6.74 -19.44 0.15
CA ASP A 60 6.63 -19.70 1.59
C ASP A 60 6.69 -18.39 2.41
N THR A 61 7.49 -17.42 1.95
CA THR A 61 7.57 -16.06 2.48
C THR A 61 6.94 -15.11 1.47
N VAL A 62 5.99 -14.28 1.91
CA VAL A 62 5.25 -13.36 1.04
C VAL A 62 5.21 -11.96 1.62
N GLY A 63 5.74 -11.02 0.84
CA GLY A 63 5.57 -9.59 1.09
C GLY A 63 4.40 -8.98 0.30
N VAL A 64 3.83 -7.89 0.82
CA VAL A 64 2.79 -7.12 0.12
C VAL A 64 3.19 -5.65 0.05
N LEU A 65 2.97 -5.03 -1.10
CA LEU A 65 3.17 -3.60 -1.29
C LEU A 65 2.03 -2.96 -2.08
N GLY A 66 1.82 -1.66 -1.86
CA GLY A 66 0.74 -0.92 -2.52
C GLY A 66 0.91 0.59 -2.37
N PHE A 67 0.27 1.33 -3.28
CA PHE A 67 0.36 2.78 -3.38
C PHE A 67 -1.00 3.44 -3.13
N CYS A 68 -1.03 4.57 -2.43
CA CYS A 68 -2.27 5.35 -2.19
C CYS A 68 -3.36 4.46 -1.58
N MET A 69 -4.48 4.21 -2.27
CA MET A 69 -5.52 3.27 -1.83
C MET A 69 -4.98 1.85 -1.62
N GLY A 70 -4.08 1.38 -2.49
CA GLY A 70 -3.40 0.10 -2.30
C GLY A 70 -2.52 0.10 -1.04
N GLY A 71 -1.89 1.23 -0.71
CA GLY A 71 -1.12 1.38 0.53
C GLY A 71 -2.02 1.34 1.78
N MET A 72 -3.22 1.92 1.71
CA MET A 72 -4.23 1.76 2.76
C MET A 72 -4.61 0.29 2.94
N TYR A 73 -4.83 -0.47 1.85
CA TYR A 73 -5.11 -1.89 1.93
C TYR A 73 -3.93 -2.74 2.42
N VAL A 74 -2.68 -2.33 2.19
CA VAL A 74 -1.51 -2.96 2.80
C VAL A 74 -1.57 -2.87 4.33
N LEU A 75 -1.92 -1.71 4.89
CA LEU A 75 -2.08 -1.55 6.34
C LEU A 75 -3.21 -2.46 6.87
N LYS A 76 -4.31 -2.57 6.13
CA LYS A 76 -5.41 -3.49 6.46
C LYS A 76 -5.02 -4.97 6.36
N ALA A 77 -4.13 -5.32 5.43
CA ALA A 77 -3.69 -6.69 5.19
C ALA A 77 -2.92 -7.29 6.37
N VAL A 78 -2.39 -6.47 7.27
CA VAL A 78 -1.70 -6.90 8.51
C VAL A 78 -2.57 -7.85 9.34
N ALA A 79 -3.87 -7.58 9.44
CA ALA A 79 -4.80 -8.42 10.20
C ALA A 79 -5.11 -9.78 9.54
N THR A 80 -4.72 -9.99 8.27
CA THR A 80 -4.92 -11.29 7.60
C THR A 80 -3.96 -12.35 8.12
N GLY A 81 -2.81 -11.94 8.67
CA GLY A 81 -1.73 -12.84 9.08
C GLY A 81 -1.09 -13.62 7.93
N ARG A 82 -1.39 -13.29 6.67
CA ARG A 82 -0.88 -14.01 5.50
C ARG A 82 0.50 -13.53 5.05
N PHE A 83 0.84 -12.28 5.31
CA PHE A 83 2.04 -11.64 4.78
C PHE A 83 3.07 -11.48 5.88
N ASP A 84 4.34 -11.75 5.53
CA ASP A 84 5.48 -11.65 6.44
C ASP A 84 6.00 -10.21 6.54
N SER A 85 5.89 -9.46 5.44
CA SER A 85 6.39 -8.08 5.34
C SER A 85 5.41 -7.19 4.55
N HIS A 86 5.22 -5.96 5.02
CA HIS A 86 4.25 -5.02 4.47
C HIS A 86 4.92 -3.70 4.08
N CYS A 87 4.67 -3.19 2.88
CA CYS A 87 5.20 -1.91 2.40
C CYS A 87 4.09 -0.99 1.88
N SER A 88 3.70 -0.01 2.69
CA SER A 88 2.66 0.95 2.34
C SER A 88 3.27 2.25 1.80
N PHE A 89 3.08 2.55 0.51
CA PHE A 89 3.47 3.83 -0.05
C PHE A 89 2.31 4.82 0.05
N TYR A 90 2.50 5.86 0.88
CA TYR A 90 1.55 6.96 1.13
C TYR A 90 0.11 6.45 1.23
N GLY A 91 -0.06 5.35 1.96
CA GLY A 91 -1.34 4.75 2.23
C GLY A 91 -2.06 5.52 3.31
N MET A 92 -3.35 5.79 3.09
CA MET A 92 -4.16 6.49 4.07
C MET A 92 -4.25 5.67 5.35
N ILE A 93 -3.78 6.24 6.44
CA ILE A 93 -3.67 5.57 7.75
C ILE A 93 -5.04 5.49 8.44
N ARG A 94 -5.93 6.43 8.12
CA ARG A 94 -7.36 6.40 8.44
C ARG A 94 -8.16 6.42 7.14
N VAL A 95 -9.34 5.82 7.14
CA VAL A 95 -10.22 5.85 5.95
C VAL A 95 -10.63 7.32 5.68
N PRO A 96 -10.36 7.87 4.48
CA PRO A 96 -10.86 9.19 4.11
C PRO A 96 -12.37 9.27 4.20
N GLU A 97 -12.90 10.42 4.61
CA GLU A 97 -14.35 10.61 4.84
C GLU A 97 -15.20 10.17 3.64
N GLN A 98 -14.81 10.57 2.44
CA GLN A 98 -15.51 10.24 1.19
C GLN A 98 -15.42 8.76 0.80
N TRP A 99 -14.54 7.98 1.43
CA TRP A 99 -14.39 6.54 1.21
C TRP A 99 -15.03 5.71 2.31
N ARG A 100 -15.53 6.32 3.39
CA ARG A 100 -16.26 5.58 4.43
C ARG A 100 -17.47 4.87 3.81
N GLY A 101 -17.63 3.60 4.17
CA GLY A 101 -18.72 2.74 3.69
C GLY A 101 -18.89 1.55 4.63
N ALA A 102 -20.01 0.85 4.54
CA ALA A 102 -20.33 -0.27 5.45
C ALA A 102 -19.30 -1.40 5.42
N GLY A 103 -18.56 -1.54 4.31
CA GLY A 103 -17.50 -2.53 4.13
C GLY A 103 -16.09 -2.01 4.37
N GLN A 104 -15.92 -0.81 4.93
CA GLN A 104 -14.63 -0.17 5.16
C GLN A 104 -14.33 -0.05 6.66
N ALA A 105 -13.44 -0.89 7.16
CA ALA A 105 -12.85 -0.79 8.49
C ALA A 105 -11.64 0.17 8.51
N GLU A 106 -11.27 0.65 9.70
CA GLU A 106 -10.11 1.54 9.85
C GLU A 106 -8.80 0.73 9.76
N PRO A 107 -7.78 1.21 9.01
CA PRO A 107 -6.48 0.53 8.94
C PRO A 107 -5.80 0.37 10.30
N LEU A 108 -5.91 1.36 11.19
CA LEU A 108 -5.35 1.29 12.53
C LEU A 108 -5.94 0.15 13.39
N ASP A 109 -7.19 -0.25 13.15
CA ASP A 109 -7.79 -1.40 13.85
C ASP A 109 -7.13 -2.71 13.39
N ALA A 110 -6.84 -2.83 12.09
CA ALA A 110 -6.12 -3.98 11.54
C ALA A 110 -4.66 -4.04 12.01
N MET A 111 -3.99 -2.88 12.09
CA MET A 111 -2.65 -2.76 12.65
C MET A 111 -2.60 -3.22 14.12
N ALA A 112 -3.59 -2.84 14.92
CA ALA A 112 -3.68 -3.25 16.32
C ALA A 112 -3.99 -4.75 16.51
N ALA A 113 -4.67 -5.37 15.54
CA ALA A 113 -5.04 -6.79 15.57
C ALA A 113 -3.96 -7.74 15.04
N GLY A 114 -3.00 -7.23 14.25
CA GLY A 114 -1.93 -8.03 13.64
C GLY A 114 -0.52 -7.62 14.06
N ASP A 115 0.46 -7.94 13.22
CA ASP A 115 1.87 -7.67 13.48
C ASP A 115 2.31 -6.31 12.91
N ALA A 116 1.96 -5.22 13.60
CA ALA A 116 2.33 -3.86 13.18
C ALA A 116 3.83 -3.63 12.89
N PRO A 117 4.80 -4.21 13.65
CA PRO A 117 6.23 -4.15 13.33
C PRO A 117 6.63 -4.67 11.94
N SER A 118 5.82 -5.51 11.30
CA SER A 118 6.07 -6.00 9.93
C SER A 118 5.86 -4.91 8.84
N VAL A 119 5.37 -3.73 9.23
CA VAL A 119 5.06 -2.61 8.33
C VAL A 119 6.20 -1.62 8.19
N LEU A 120 6.57 -1.37 6.94
CA LEU A 120 7.33 -0.21 6.48
C LEU A 120 6.41 0.74 5.70
N ALA A 121 6.12 1.92 6.24
CA ALA A 121 5.33 2.94 5.55
C ALA A 121 6.22 4.04 4.97
N VAL A 122 6.06 4.34 3.69
CA VAL A 122 6.77 5.41 2.96
C VAL A 122 5.86 6.63 2.88
N ILE A 123 6.23 7.71 3.57
CA ILE A 123 5.39 8.90 3.74
C ILE A 123 6.14 10.16 3.30
N GLY A 124 5.48 11.01 2.52
CA GLY A 124 5.94 12.38 2.25
C GLY A 124 5.44 13.34 3.33
N THR A 125 6.28 14.26 3.81
CA THR A 125 5.87 15.16 4.91
C THR A 125 4.84 16.21 4.52
N ASP A 126 4.65 16.45 3.22
CA ASP A 126 3.73 17.46 2.70
C ASP A 126 2.44 16.80 2.16
N ASP A 127 2.30 15.48 2.32
CA ASP A 127 1.14 14.70 1.87
C ASP A 127 -0.09 14.95 2.76
N ALA A 128 -1.08 15.64 2.21
CA ALA A 128 -2.34 15.93 2.90
C ALA A 128 -3.22 14.69 3.16
N TRP A 129 -2.97 13.55 2.49
CA TRP A 129 -3.69 12.30 2.73
C TRP A 129 -3.13 11.52 3.93
N THR A 130 -1.92 11.83 4.37
CA THR A 130 -1.25 11.24 5.53
C THR A 130 -0.80 12.35 6.49
N PRO A 131 -1.76 13.11 7.07
CA PRO A 131 -1.42 14.25 7.92
C PRO A 131 -0.62 13.80 9.15
N PRO A 132 0.23 14.69 9.73
CA PRO A 132 1.21 14.32 10.73
C PRO A 132 0.65 13.55 11.93
N GLU A 133 -0.54 13.91 12.40
CA GLU A 133 -1.23 13.24 13.50
C GLU A 133 -1.52 11.77 13.19
N HIS A 134 -1.90 11.44 11.96
CA HIS A 134 -2.12 10.05 11.57
C HIS A 134 -0.80 9.29 11.49
N VAL A 135 0.28 9.95 11.06
CA VAL A 135 1.62 9.32 11.02
C VAL A 135 2.12 8.99 12.42
N GLU A 136 1.90 9.89 13.39
CA GLU A 136 2.20 9.63 14.80
C GLU A 136 1.38 8.45 15.35
N GLU A 137 0.10 8.36 14.99
CA GLU A 137 -0.75 7.21 15.35
C GLU A 137 -0.22 5.89 14.76
N LEU A 138 0.24 5.91 13.51
CA LEU A 138 0.85 4.75 12.87
C LEU A 138 2.15 4.33 13.57
N GLU A 139 3.06 5.26 13.83
CA GLU A 139 4.32 4.99 14.55
C GLU A 139 4.04 4.42 15.95
N ALA A 140 2.99 4.90 16.64
CA ALA A 140 2.59 4.39 17.94
C ALA A 140 2.12 2.92 17.93
N THR A 141 1.73 2.38 16.76
CA THR A 141 1.44 0.94 16.62
C THR A 141 2.69 0.06 16.63
N GLY A 142 3.88 0.64 16.42
CA GLY A 142 5.15 -0.08 16.24
C GLY A 142 5.58 -0.23 14.78
N ALA A 143 4.81 0.29 13.82
CA ALA A 143 5.22 0.34 12.42
C ALA A 143 6.45 1.24 12.21
N THR A 144 7.27 0.89 11.22
CA THR A 144 8.40 1.72 10.80
C THR A 144 7.96 2.73 9.74
N VAL A 145 8.25 4.02 9.93
CA VAL A 145 7.92 5.06 8.94
C VAL A 145 9.17 5.68 8.33
N LEU A 146 9.24 5.66 7.00
CA LEU A 146 10.21 6.39 6.20
C LEU A 146 9.61 7.73 5.78
N ARG A 147 10.10 8.82 6.39
CA ARG A 147 9.65 10.18 6.11
C ARG A 147 10.54 10.86 5.08
N TYR A 148 9.93 11.39 4.01
CA TYR A 148 10.61 12.15 2.95
C TYR A 148 10.19 13.62 3.03
N VAL A 149 11.13 14.47 3.47
CA VAL A 149 10.87 15.90 3.71
C VAL A 149 10.60 16.63 2.40
N GLY A 150 9.48 17.37 2.36
CA GLY A 150 9.04 18.14 1.19
C GLY A 150 8.47 17.29 0.05
N ALA A 151 8.23 16.00 0.29
CA ALA A 151 7.58 15.12 -0.67
C ALA A 151 6.06 15.16 -0.46
N ASP A 152 5.33 15.27 -1.57
CA ASP A 152 3.86 15.21 -1.62
C ASP A 152 3.40 13.79 -2.01
N HIS A 153 2.09 13.56 -1.96
CA HIS A 153 1.45 12.31 -2.34
C HIS A 153 1.90 11.82 -3.73
N GLY A 154 2.18 10.52 -3.86
CA GLY A 154 2.51 9.94 -5.16
C GLY A 154 3.95 10.17 -5.65
N PHE A 155 4.85 10.74 -4.83
CA PHE A 155 6.22 11.09 -5.26
C PHE A 155 7.08 9.93 -5.80
N VAL A 156 6.72 8.69 -5.45
CA VAL A 156 7.48 7.49 -5.85
C VAL A 156 7.06 6.88 -7.19
N HIS A 157 5.77 6.94 -7.55
CA HIS A 157 5.19 5.96 -8.48
C HIS A 157 5.47 6.24 -9.97
N ASP A 158 5.26 7.47 -10.42
CA ASP A 158 5.22 7.79 -11.85
C ASP A 158 6.12 8.97 -12.20
N ALA A 159 7.22 8.69 -12.91
CA ALA A 159 8.23 9.67 -13.26
C ALA A 159 7.75 10.80 -14.18
N SER A 160 6.59 10.64 -14.82
CA SER A 160 5.98 11.68 -15.65
C SER A 160 5.17 12.70 -14.85
N ARG A 161 4.87 12.42 -13.57
CA ARG A 161 4.02 13.29 -12.75
C ARG A 161 4.83 14.41 -12.10
N PRO A 162 4.25 15.61 -11.94
CA PRO A 162 4.90 16.73 -11.25
C PRO A 162 5.32 16.41 -9.80
N ALA A 163 4.60 15.52 -9.12
CA ALA A 163 4.91 15.12 -7.76
C ALA A 163 6.16 14.21 -7.67
N HIS A 164 6.64 13.65 -8.78
CA HIS A 164 7.74 12.71 -8.75
C HIS A 164 9.04 13.35 -8.28
N ARG A 165 9.72 12.67 -7.34
CA ARG A 165 11.01 13.09 -6.80
C ARG A 165 12.00 11.96 -6.99
N ALA A 166 12.82 12.06 -8.04
CA ALA A 166 13.64 10.94 -8.52
C ALA A 166 14.56 10.34 -7.44
N ASP A 167 15.28 11.18 -6.70
CA ASP A 167 16.21 10.72 -5.67
C ASP A 167 15.48 10.07 -4.48
N ASP A 168 14.40 10.70 -4.02
CA ASP A 168 13.57 10.17 -2.92
C ASP A 168 12.86 8.88 -3.33
N ALA A 169 12.38 8.79 -4.58
CA ALA A 169 11.77 7.58 -5.13
C ALA A 169 12.78 6.43 -5.24
N ALA A 170 14.01 6.73 -5.68
CA ALA A 170 15.08 5.73 -5.77
C ALA A 170 15.50 5.23 -4.37
N ASP A 171 15.61 6.13 -3.40
CA ASP A 171 15.88 5.77 -2.01
C ASP A 171 14.76 4.93 -1.39
N ALA A 172 13.49 5.33 -1.58
CA ALA A 172 12.33 4.60 -1.10
C ALA A 172 12.25 3.19 -1.68
N TRP A 173 12.47 3.04 -2.99
CA TRP A 173 12.50 1.73 -3.64
C TRP A 173 13.60 0.82 -3.11
N ARG A 174 14.81 1.36 -2.87
CA ARG A 174 15.91 0.58 -2.29
C ARG A 174 15.53 0.02 -0.93
N ARG A 175 15.02 0.88 -0.03
CA ARG A 175 14.65 0.46 1.34
C ARG A 175 13.47 -0.51 1.36
N VAL A 176 12.50 -0.34 0.48
CA VAL A 176 11.35 -1.26 0.37
C VAL A 176 11.77 -2.62 -0.17
N VAL A 177 12.65 -2.68 -1.16
CA VAL A 177 13.18 -3.95 -1.66
C VAL A 177 13.99 -4.66 -0.57
N ASP A 178 14.86 -3.93 0.14
CA ASP A 178 15.63 -4.48 1.26
C ASP A 178 14.72 -5.03 2.37
N TRP A 179 13.62 -4.33 2.69
CA TRP A 179 12.63 -4.77 3.69
C TRP A 179 11.87 -6.03 3.28
N LEU A 180 11.45 -6.12 2.02
CA LEU A 180 10.70 -7.27 1.51
C LEU A 180 11.59 -8.52 1.29
N GLY A 181 12.90 -8.32 1.15
CA GLY A 181 13.87 -9.41 0.92
C GLY A 181 14.61 -9.88 2.18
N ALA A 182 14.36 -9.27 3.34
CA ALA A 182 14.96 -9.63 4.62
C ALA A 182 14.32 -10.90 5.23
#